data_AF-W4Q981-F1
#
_entry.id   AF-W4Q981-F1
#
_cell.length_a   1.000
_cell.length_b   1.000
_cell.length_c   1.000
_cell.angle_alpha   90.00
_cell.angle_beta   90.00
_cell.angle_gamma   90.00
#
_symmetry.space_group_name_H-M   'P 1'
#
loop_
_entity.id
_entity.type
_entity.pdbx_description
1 polymer ?
#
loop_
_entity_poly.entity_id
_entity_poly.type
_entity_poly.pdbx_seq_one_letter_code
_entity_poly.pdbx_strand_id
1 'polypeptide(L)'
;MEHIGERIKKTRHAAKLKQKEFAQTIRMSQGSLSDLEIGRNKPSIETLVGISELYNVTIDWLIKGTGNKKKCLPNDSKIPLQIIISRLLQSLYTEQEKLSKEFNIPMTYLQKLFNHEMNNRFLGTLTVNETELLNIYRDLPVKDQNELREFAKIKKNYF
;
A
#
# COMPACT_ATOMS: atom_id res chain seq x y z
N MET A 1 -27.71 -12.91 17.40
CA MET A 1 -26.54 -12.02 17.60
C MET A 1 -25.54 -12.38 16.51
N GLU A 2 -25.06 -11.41 15.72
CA GLU A 2 -24.13 -11.71 14.62
C GLU A 2 -22.82 -12.27 15.18
N HIS A 3 -22.38 -13.43 14.71
CA HIS A 3 -21.15 -14.05 15.19
C HIS A 3 -19.94 -13.64 14.34
N ILE A 4 -18.74 -13.89 14.85
CA ILE A 4 -17.48 -13.49 14.21
C ILE A 4 -17.34 -14.06 12.79
N GLY A 5 -17.83 -15.27 12.57
CA GLY A 5 -17.87 -15.94 11.26
C GLY A 5 -18.62 -15.15 10.19
N GLU A 6 -19.78 -14.61 10.53
CA GLU A 6 -20.58 -13.77 9.62
C GLU A 6 -19.84 -12.48 9.23
N ARG A 7 -19.06 -11.89 10.15
CA ARG A 7 -18.25 -10.70 9.86
C ARG A 7 -17.03 -11.01 8.99
N ILE A 8 -16.41 -12.16 9.18
CA ILE A 8 -15.36 -12.67 8.28
C ILE A 8 -15.95 -12.88 6.88
N LYS A 9 -17.13 -13.52 6.79
CA LYS A 9 -17.86 -13.73 5.54
C LYS A 9 -18.20 -12.40 4.84
N LYS A 10 -18.69 -11.40 5.59
CA LYS A 10 -18.94 -10.04 5.08
C LYS A 10 -17.66 -9.37 4.57
N THR A 11 -16.52 -9.60 5.21
CA THR A 11 -15.22 -9.07 4.78
C THR A 11 -14.79 -9.70 3.47
N ARG A 12 -14.90 -11.03 3.36
CA ARG A 12 -14.64 -11.76 2.11
C ARG A 12 -15.53 -11.29 0.96
N HIS A 13 -16.84 -11.15 1.20
CA HIS A 13 -17.76 -10.67 0.16
C HIS A 13 -17.46 -9.23 -0.26
N ALA A 14 -17.06 -8.35 0.65
CA ALA A 14 -16.63 -7.00 0.31
C ALA A 14 -15.36 -6.99 -0.57
N ALA A 15 -14.47 -7.98 -0.38
CA ALA A 15 -13.30 -8.20 -1.23
C ALA A 15 -13.63 -8.92 -2.56
N LYS A 16 -14.88 -9.33 -2.78
CA LYS A 16 -15.34 -10.09 -3.96
C LYS A 16 -14.59 -11.41 -4.20
N LEU A 17 -14.11 -12.05 -3.12
CA LEU A 17 -13.35 -13.30 -3.19
C LEU A 17 -14.23 -14.53 -2.92
N LYS A 18 -13.90 -15.63 -3.60
CA LYS A 18 -14.39 -16.97 -3.25
C LYS A 18 -13.72 -17.45 -1.96
N GLN A 19 -14.33 -18.40 -1.26
CA GLN A 19 -13.77 -18.93 0.00
C GLN A 19 -12.35 -19.47 -0.19
N LYS A 20 -12.09 -20.20 -1.28
CA LYS A 20 -10.74 -20.72 -1.59
C LYS A 20 -9.70 -19.61 -1.71
N GLU A 21 -10.00 -18.55 -2.44
CA GLU A 21 -9.10 -17.41 -2.67
C GLU A 21 -8.83 -16.67 -1.36
N PHE A 22 -9.89 -16.36 -0.60
CA PHE A 22 -9.76 -15.68 0.69
C PHE A 22 -8.94 -16.52 1.69
N ALA A 23 -9.23 -17.82 1.79
CA ALA A 23 -8.50 -18.73 2.66
C ALA A 23 -6.99 -18.77 2.34
N GLN A 24 -6.63 -18.76 1.04
CA GLN A 24 -5.23 -18.70 0.61
C GLN A 24 -4.54 -17.42 1.07
N THR A 25 -5.20 -16.26 0.98
CA THR A 25 -4.58 -14.98 1.40
C THR A 25 -4.24 -14.94 2.90
N ILE A 26 -5.07 -15.58 3.73
CA ILE A 26 -4.87 -15.67 5.19
C ILE A 26 -4.22 -16.99 5.61
N ARG A 27 -3.63 -17.73 4.65
CA ARG A 27 -2.84 -18.95 4.86
C ARG A 27 -3.58 -20.06 5.62
N MET A 28 -4.84 -20.31 5.26
CA MET A 28 -5.64 -21.41 5.79
C MET A 28 -6.30 -22.26 4.70
N SER A 29 -6.84 -23.41 5.10
CA SER A 29 -7.62 -24.25 4.18
C SER A 29 -9.01 -23.66 3.93
N GLN A 30 -9.59 -23.93 2.75
CA GLN A 30 -10.96 -23.52 2.44
C GLN A 30 -11.99 -24.15 3.40
N GLY A 31 -11.78 -25.39 3.82
CA GLY A 31 -12.63 -26.07 4.80
C GLY A 31 -12.59 -25.37 6.16
N SER A 32 -11.39 -25.00 6.64
CA SER A 32 -11.22 -24.22 7.86
C SER A 32 -11.94 -22.87 7.79
N LEU A 33 -11.82 -22.15 6.66
CA LEU A 33 -12.57 -20.91 6.46
C LEU A 33 -14.09 -21.14 6.47
N SER A 34 -14.56 -22.22 5.83
CA SER A 34 -15.99 -22.54 5.81
C SER A 34 -16.52 -22.79 7.22
N ASP A 35 -15.80 -23.57 8.03
CA ASP A 35 -16.15 -23.81 9.43
C ASP A 35 -16.12 -22.53 10.28
N LEU A 36 -15.21 -21.60 9.99
CA LEU A 36 -15.19 -20.27 10.62
C LEU A 36 -16.42 -19.45 10.23
N GLU A 37 -16.77 -19.38 8.94
CA GLU A 37 -17.85 -18.54 8.43
C GLU A 37 -19.24 -18.97 8.92
N ILE A 38 -19.42 -20.25 9.26
CA ILE A 38 -20.65 -20.80 9.84
C ILE A 38 -20.63 -20.83 11.38
N GLY A 39 -19.54 -20.38 12.00
CA GLY A 39 -19.40 -20.32 13.45
C GLY A 39 -19.10 -21.66 14.14
N ARG A 40 -18.75 -22.71 13.38
CA ARG A 40 -18.36 -24.01 13.94
C ARG A 40 -17.02 -23.91 14.69
N ASN A 41 -16.08 -23.14 14.15
CA ASN A 41 -14.78 -22.88 14.76
C ASN A 41 -14.62 -21.39 15.10
N LYS A 42 -13.73 -21.11 16.07
CA LYS A 42 -13.31 -19.74 16.38
C LYS A 42 -12.00 -19.41 15.64
N PRO A 43 -11.86 -18.20 15.08
CA PRO A 43 -10.61 -17.79 14.44
C PRO A 43 -9.52 -17.59 15.49
N SER A 44 -8.28 -17.89 15.12
CA SER A 44 -7.12 -17.57 15.96
C SER A 44 -6.85 -16.06 15.98
N ILE A 45 -6.04 -15.59 16.92
CA ILE A 45 -5.62 -14.19 16.97
C ILE A 45 -4.86 -13.83 15.70
N GLU A 46 -3.96 -14.69 15.25
CA GLU A 46 -3.17 -14.50 14.02
C GLU A 46 -4.08 -14.39 12.79
N THR A 47 -5.14 -15.20 12.74
CA THR A 47 -6.15 -15.13 11.68
C THR A 47 -6.84 -13.76 11.69
N LEU A 48 -7.23 -13.27 12.87
CA LEU A 48 -7.93 -11.99 12.99
C LEU A 48 -7.02 -10.81 12.65
N VAL A 49 -5.76 -10.84 13.06
CA VAL A 49 -4.74 -9.85 12.70
C VAL A 49 -4.52 -9.86 11.19
N GLY A 50 -4.33 -11.05 10.59
CA GLY A 50 -4.16 -11.20 9.14
C GLY A 50 -5.34 -10.63 8.34
N ILE A 51 -6.58 -10.96 8.74
CA ILE A 51 -7.78 -10.39 8.11
C ILE A 51 -7.81 -8.86 8.29
N SER A 52 -7.50 -8.37 9.49
CA SER A 52 -7.50 -6.95 9.81
C SER A 52 -6.50 -6.14 8.98
N GLU A 53 -5.32 -6.68 8.74
CA GLU A 53 -4.27 -6.04 7.95
C GLU A 53 -4.54 -6.11 6.45
N LEU A 54 -4.87 -7.30 5.94
CA LEU A 54 -5.08 -7.52 4.50
C LEU A 54 -6.34 -6.82 3.96
N TYR A 55 -7.39 -6.74 4.77
CA TYR A 55 -8.69 -6.22 4.34
C TYR A 55 -9.06 -4.89 4.97
N ASN A 56 -8.12 -4.26 5.68
CA ASN A 56 -8.27 -2.94 6.29
C ASN A 56 -9.52 -2.81 7.20
N VAL A 57 -9.85 -3.88 7.92
CA VAL A 57 -10.95 -3.93 8.89
C VAL A 57 -10.44 -3.85 10.32
N THR A 58 -11.17 -3.23 11.23
CA THR A 58 -10.75 -3.15 12.64
C THR A 58 -10.97 -4.47 13.37
N ILE A 59 -10.09 -4.78 14.33
CA ILE A 59 -10.22 -5.96 15.18
C ILE A 59 -11.48 -5.84 16.06
N ASP A 60 -11.79 -4.64 16.56
CA ASP A 60 -13.02 -4.42 17.34
C ASP A 60 -14.28 -4.75 16.54
N TRP A 61 -14.34 -4.37 15.27
CA TRP A 61 -15.45 -4.73 14.42
C TRP A 61 -15.51 -6.25 14.20
N LEU A 62 -14.38 -6.91 13.91
CA LEU A 62 -14.34 -8.37 13.74
C LEU A 62 -14.82 -9.11 15.01
N ILE A 63 -14.35 -8.71 16.19
CA ILE A 63 -14.63 -9.44 17.44
C ILE A 63 -16.00 -9.09 18.01
N LYS A 64 -16.31 -7.79 18.13
CA LYS A 64 -17.50 -7.30 18.86
C LYS A 64 -18.64 -6.92 17.93
N GLY A 65 -18.37 -6.71 16.64
CA GLY A 65 -19.36 -6.15 15.70
C GLY A 65 -19.64 -4.66 15.91
N THR A 66 -18.86 -4.00 16.75
CA THR A 66 -19.02 -2.60 17.15
C THR A 66 -17.85 -1.75 16.66
N GLY A 67 -18.06 -0.44 16.55
CA GLY A 67 -17.03 0.50 16.10
C GLY A 67 -16.88 0.59 14.58
N ASN A 68 -15.92 1.39 14.12
CA ASN A 68 -15.71 1.60 12.69
C ASN A 68 -15.21 0.33 12.01
N LYS A 69 -15.96 -0.16 10.99
CA LYS A 69 -15.59 -1.36 10.22
C LYS A 69 -14.23 -1.20 9.56
N LYS A 70 -13.97 -0.04 8.96
CA LYS A 70 -12.66 0.28 8.34
C LYS A 70 -11.74 0.87 9.39
N LYS A 71 -10.44 0.54 9.31
CA LYS A 71 -9.43 1.31 10.06
C LYS A 71 -9.45 2.74 9.51
N CYS A 72 -10.07 3.66 10.26
CA CYS A 72 -9.77 5.07 10.11
C CYS A 72 -8.34 5.28 10.61
N LEU A 73 -7.53 6.02 9.87
CA LEU A 73 -6.26 6.46 10.42
C LEU A 73 -6.58 7.35 11.62
N PRO A 74 -5.96 7.14 12.79
CA PRO A 74 -6.18 8.01 13.94
C PRO A 74 -5.85 9.45 13.55
N ASN A 75 -6.81 10.36 13.78
CA ASN A 75 -6.77 11.75 13.32
C ASN A 75 -5.68 12.62 13.97
N ASP A 76 -4.99 12.13 15.02
CA ASP A 76 -3.97 12.92 15.75
C ASP A 76 -2.58 12.28 15.82
N SER A 77 -2.35 11.17 15.12
CA SER A 77 -1.00 10.64 14.92
C SER A 77 -0.49 11.14 13.58
N LYS A 78 0.65 11.83 13.54
CA LYS A 78 1.37 12.18 12.29
C LYS A 78 1.24 11.01 11.33
N ILE A 79 0.38 11.15 10.31
CA ILE A 79 0.10 10.04 9.40
C ILE A 79 1.44 9.69 8.76
N PRO A 80 1.92 8.44 8.89
CA PRO A 80 3.17 8.05 8.27
C PRO A 80 3.10 8.39 6.79
N LEU A 81 4.04 9.23 6.32
CA LEU A 81 4.05 9.73 4.94
C LEU A 81 3.93 8.59 3.93
N GLN A 82 4.51 7.43 4.25
CA GLN A 82 4.39 6.18 3.49
C GLN A 82 2.95 5.71 3.24
N ILE A 83 2.02 5.93 4.17
CA ILE A 83 0.60 5.55 4.03
C ILE A 83 -0.12 6.54 3.10
N ILE A 84 0.23 7.83 3.18
CA ILE A 84 -0.32 8.84 2.27
C ILE A 84 0.16 8.56 0.85
N ILE A 85 1.47 8.36 0.69
CA ILE A 85 2.10 8.05 -0.60
C ILE A 85 1.48 6.79 -1.21
N SER A 86 1.34 5.70 -0.44
CA SER A 86 0.78 4.45 -0.97
C SER A 86 -0.66 4.60 -1.45
N ARG A 87 -1.50 5.36 -0.73
CA ARG A 87 -2.87 5.65 -1.15
C ARG A 87 -2.94 6.52 -2.40
N LEU A 88 -2.10 7.55 -2.48
CA LEU A 88 -2.03 8.42 -3.65
C LEU A 88 -1.55 7.63 -4.89
N LEU A 89 -0.52 6.80 -4.74
CA LEU A 89 -0.06 5.91 -5.81
C LEU A 89 -1.17 4.97 -6.28
N GLN A 90 -1.89 4.33 -5.36
CA GLN A 90 -3.00 3.46 -5.72
C GLN A 90 -4.10 4.21 -6.50
N SER A 91 -4.43 5.43 -6.07
CA SER A 91 -5.40 6.29 -6.78
C SER A 91 -4.93 6.63 -8.19
N LEU A 92 -3.65 6.99 -8.35
CA LEU A 92 -3.07 7.31 -9.65
C LEU A 92 -3.03 6.11 -10.58
N TYR A 93 -2.63 4.93 -10.10
CA TYR A 93 -2.68 3.69 -10.90
C TYR A 93 -4.08 3.37 -11.39
N THR A 94 -5.07 3.50 -10.51
CA THR A 94 -6.48 3.28 -10.86
C THR A 94 -6.93 4.23 -11.96
N GLU A 95 -6.51 5.49 -11.91
CA GLU A 95 -6.85 6.48 -12.94
C GLU A 95 -6.14 6.20 -14.28
N GLN A 96 -4.87 5.79 -14.25
CA GLN A 96 -4.15 5.37 -15.45
C GLN A 96 -4.83 4.18 -16.15
N GLU A 97 -5.33 3.20 -15.40
CA GLU A 97 -6.09 2.08 -15.97
C GLU A 97 -7.39 2.52 -16.65
N LYS A 98 -8.08 3.53 -16.11
CA LYS A 98 -9.28 4.09 -16.74
C LYS A 98 -8.92 4.78 -18.05
N LEU A 99 -7.90 5.64 -18.04
CA LEU A 99 -7.44 6.37 -19.22
C LEU A 99 -6.93 5.42 -20.31
N SER A 100 -6.22 4.35 -19.94
CA SER A 100 -5.78 3.31 -20.89
C SER A 100 -6.96 2.71 -21.65
N LYS A 101 -8.05 2.42 -20.95
CA LYS A 101 -9.28 1.87 -21.55
C LYS A 101 -10.04 2.91 -22.36
N GLU A 102 -10.20 4.10 -21.81
CA GLU A 102 -10.95 5.20 -22.45
C GLU A 102 -10.32 5.62 -23.78
N PHE A 103 -9.01 5.76 -23.82
CA PHE A 103 -8.27 6.21 -25.01
C PHE A 103 -7.70 5.05 -25.85
N ASN A 104 -7.91 3.80 -25.43
CA ASN A 104 -7.35 2.59 -26.05
C ASN A 104 -5.81 2.66 -26.22
N ILE A 105 -5.13 3.13 -25.17
CA ILE A 105 -3.68 3.32 -25.14
C ILE A 105 -3.05 2.21 -24.30
N PRO A 106 -1.94 1.58 -24.74
CA PRO A 106 -1.22 0.61 -23.93
C PRO A 106 -0.75 1.20 -22.58
N MET A 107 -0.99 0.48 -21.48
CA MET A 107 -0.53 0.90 -20.15
C MET A 107 0.98 1.16 -20.09
N THR A 108 1.77 0.44 -20.88
CA THR A 108 3.23 0.64 -20.98
C THR A 108 3.60 2.01 -21.53
N TYR A 109 2.79 2.58 -22.43
CA TYR A 109 3.00 3.92 -22.95
C TYR A 109 2.60 4.98 -21.94
N LEU A 110 1.46 4.81 -21.26
CA LEU A 110 1.04 5.72 -20.18
C LEU A 110 2.04 5.74 -19.02
N GLN A 111 2.59 4.57 -18.63
CA GLN A 111 3.63 4.49 -17.61
C GLN A 111 4.91 5.23 -18.04
N LYS A 112 5.34 5.10 -19.30
CA LYS A 112 6.49 5.83 -19.83
C LYS A 112 6.25 7.35 -19.81
N LEU A 113 5.10 7.81 -20.29
CA LEU A 113 4.72 9.23 -20.26
C LEU A 113 4.66 9.76 -18.83
N PHE A 114 4.04 9.02 -17.92
CA PHE A 114 3.94 9.43 -16.52
C PHE A 114 5.30 9.49 -15.85
N ASN A 115 6.16 8.50 -16.06
CA ASN A 115 7.53 8.51 -15.54
C ASN A 115 8.34 9.67 -16.11
N HIS A 116 8.19 9.97 -17.41
CA HIS A 116 8.83 11.11 -18.05
C HIS A 116 8.35 12.45 -17.48
N GLU A 117 7.03 12.66 -17.38
CA GLU A 117 6.44 13.88 -16.81
C GLU A 117 6.76 14.06 -15.33
N MET A 118 6.73 13.00 -14.54
CA MET A 118 7.10 13.05 -13.13
C MET A 118 8.59 13.38 -12.99
N ASN A 119 9.46 12.66 -13.70
CA ASN A 119 10.89 12.96 -13.69
C ASN A 119 11.15 14.41 -14.14
N ASN A 120 10.49 14.91 -15.18
CA ASN A 120 10.69 16.29 -15.64
C ASN A 120 10.08 17.34 -14.70
N ARG A 121 8.97 17.07 -14.01
CA ARG A 121 8.42 18.00 -13.02
C ARG A 121 9.21 18.02 -11.72
N PHE A 122 9.76 16.89 -11.29
CA PHE A 122 10.62 16.82 -10.10
C PHE A 122 12.05 17.30 -10.40
N LEU A 123 12.65 16.88 -11.51
CA LEU A 123 13.97 17.36 -11.96
C LEU A 123 13.91 18.78 -12.51
N GLY A 124 12.77 19.23 -13.05
CA GLY A 124 12.58 20.60 -13.54
C GLY A 124 12.53 21.67 -12.44
N THR A 125 12.50 21.24 -11.17
CA THR A 125 12.74 22.14 -10.01
C THR A 125 14.22 22.28 -9.68
N LEU A 126 15.06 21.40 -10.22
CA LEU A 126 16.50 21.44 -10.04
C LEU A 126 17.11 22.37 -11.09
N THR A 127 18.04 23.19 -10.64
CA THR A 127 18.95 23.93 -11.51
C THR A 127 19.76 22.96 -12.38
N VAL A 128 20.41 23.50 -13.43
CA VAL A 128 21.28 22.72 -14.32
C VAL A 128 22.35 21.96 -13.53
N ASN A 129 22.98 22.64 -12.55
CA ASN A 129 24.02 22.05 -11.71
C ASN A 129 23.48 20.94 -10.80
N GLU A 130 22.28 21.12 -10.23
CA GLU A 130 21.64 20.13 -9.37
C GLU A 130 21.23 18.88 -10.16
N THR A 131 20.79 19.06 -11.41
CA THR A 131 20.48 17.97 -12.33
C THR A 131 21.72 17.18 -12.71
N GLU A 132 22.80 17.88 -13.08
CA GLU A 132 24.09 17.28 -13.41
C GLU A 132 24.67 16.48 -12.24
N LEU A 133 24.67 17.07 -11.04
CA LEU A 133 25.13 16.41 -9.82
C LEU A 133 24.32 15.14 -9.49
N LEU A 134 23.00 15.19 -9.63
CA LEU A 134 22.14 14.04 -9.37
C LEU A 134 22.38 12.89 -10.35
N ASN A 135 22.61 13.20 -11.63
CA ASN A 135 22.94 12.19 -12.64
C ASN A 135 24.29 11.54 -12.34
N ILE A 136 25.33 12.34 -12.07
CA ILE A 136 26.65 11.84 -11.66
C ILE A 136 26.50 10.93 -10.43
N TYR A 137 25.77 11.38 -9.40
CA TYR A 137 25.57 10.62 -8.18
C TYR A 137 24.88 9.26 -8.41
N ARG A 138 23.89 9.20 -9.30
CA ARG A 138 23.16 7.95 -9.63
C ARG A 138 24.04 6.91 -10.31
N ASP A 139 25.02 7.34 -11.09
CA ASP A 139 25.92 6.46 -11.83
C ASP A 139 27.08 5.91 -10.96
N LEU A 140 27.28 6.46 -9.76
CA LEU A 140 28.33 6.01 -8.84
C LEU A 140 27.98 4.71 -8.10
N PRO A 141 28.98 3.88 -7.76
CA PRO A 141 28.80 2.76 -6.84
C PRO A 141 28.20 3.19 -5.48
N VAL A 142 27.43 2.31 -4.84
CA VAL A 142 26.76 2.59 -3.55
C VAL A 142 27.74 3.03 -2.46
N LYS A 143 28.98 2.50 -2.47
CA LYS A 143 30.02 2.90 -1.53
C LYS A 143 30.36 4.39 -1.68
N ASP A 144 30.60 4.84 -2.91
CA ASP A 144 31.02 6.21 -3.21
C ASP A 144 29.86 7.21 -3.02
N GLN A 145 28.63 6.78 -3.30
CA GLN A 145 27.42 7.52 -2.94
C GLN A 145 27.34 7.81 -1.43
N ASN A 146 27.64 6.82 -0.59
CA ASN A 146 27.63 6.98 0.87
C ASN A 146 28.75 7.91 1.35
N GLU A 147 29.96 7.78 0.79
CA GLU A 147 31.09 8.65 1.12
C GLU A 147 30.78 10.12 0.78
N LEU A 148 30.26 10.38 -0.42
CA LEU A 148 29.82 11.73 -0.83
C LEU A 148 28.72 12.28 0.08
N ARG A 149 27.76 11.43 0.48
CA ARG A 149 26.67 11.83 1.37
C ARG A 149 27.19 12.24 2.75
N GLU A 150 28.13 11.49 3.32
CA GLU A 150 28.75 11.86 4.61
C GLU A 150 29.61 13.12 4.49
N PHE A 151 30.39 13.24 3.43
CA PHE A 151 31.16 14.46 3.16
C PHE A 151 30.27 15.71 3.07
N ALA A 152 29.15 15.61 2.33
CA ALA A 152 28.20 16.70 2.19
C ALA A 152 27.57 17.09 3.54
N LYS A 153 27.21 16.10 4.39
CA LYS A 153 26.71 16.36 5.75
C LYS A 153 27.73 17.10 6.60
N ILE A 154 28.99 16.67 6.54
CA ILE A 154 30.09 17.31 7.27
C ILE A 154 30.21 18.76 6.81
N LYS A 155 30.39 19.00 5.50
CA LYS A 155 30.57 20.34 4.94
C LYS A 155 29.39 21.28 5.22
N LYS A 156 28.16 20.77 5.22
CA LYS A 156 26.96 21.54 5.55
C LYS A 156 26.97 22.08 6.99
N ASN A 157 27.65 21.42 7.93
CA ASN A 157 27.75 21.87 9.32
C ASN A 157 28.86 22.92 9.55
N TYR A 158 29.66 23.24 8.53
CA TYR A 158 30.75 24.23 8.61
C TYR A 158 30.38 25.61 8.01
N PHE A 159 29.16 25.77 7.52
CA PHE A 159 28.59 27.01 6.99
C PHE A 159 27.17 27.21 7.52
#